data_AF-A0A519ZV09-F1
#
_entry.id   AF-A0A519ZV09-F1
#
_cell.length_a   1.000
_cell.length_b   1.000
_cell.length_c   1.000
_cell.angle_alpha   90.00
_cell.angle_beta   90.00
_cell.angle_gamma   90.00
#
_symmetry.space_group_name_H-M   'P 1'
#
loop_
_entity.id
_entity.type
_entity.pdbx_description
1 polymer ?
#
loop_
_entity_poly.entity_id
_entity_poly.type
_entity_poly.pdbx_seq_one_letter_code
_entity_poly.pdbx_strand_id
1 'polypeptide(L)'
;MPKPDRKPDPDFEPDYDIADVEFDDMPAASQEVGADVEYEVPIDPDYEDVVQAAAVEVADPEYEEVAPVGGARTEVVLLAATASNFAFEVGRPVLPLTQQQAHPVVWRGHLKERHPTTGLVHRVPVYRLADGYWDCYREEELQVA
;
A
#
# COMPACT_ATOMS: atom_id res chain seq x y z
N MET A 1 -7.33 -60.12 -4.21
CA MET A 1 -6.37 -59.87 -5.31
C MET A 1 -5.89 -58.43 -5.18
N PRO A 2 -4.59 -58.17 -4.95
CA PRO A 2 -4.08 -56.80 -4.94
C PRO A 2 -4.11 -56.22 -6.36
N LYS A 3 -4.55 -54.97 -6.50
CA LYS A 3 -4.56 -54.26 -7.80
C LYS A 3 -3.11 -53.99 -8.23
N PRO A 4 -2.75 -54.16 -9.51
CA PRO A 4 -1.40 -53.88 -9.96
C PRO A 4 -1.12 -52.36 -9.91
N ASP A 5 0.04 -52.01 -9.35
CA ASP A 5 0.61 -50.66 -9.42
C ASP A 5 0.83 -50.28 -10.89
N ARG A 6 -0.01 -49.38 -11.40
CA ARG A 6 0.17 -48.81 -12.74
C ARG A 6 1.16 -47.67 -12.62
N LYS A 7 2.42 -47.90 -13.04
CA LYS A 7 3.37 -46.82 -13.26
C LYS A 7 2.79 -45.88 -14.32
N PRO A 8 2.85 -44.55 -14.16
CA PRO A 8 2.43 -43.63 -15.20
C PRO A 8 3.32 -43.82 -16.45
N ASP A 9 2.68 -43.96 -17.62
CA ASP A 9 3.40 -44.11 -18.89
C ASP A 9 4.20 -42.83 -19.18
N PRO A 10 5.50 -42.94 -19.53
CA PRO A 10 6.36 -41.79 -19.80
C PRO A 10 6.04 -41.07 -21.13
N ASP A 11 5.20 -41.67 -21.97
CA ASP A 11 4.76 -41.13 -23.26
C ASP A 11 3.40 -40.40 -23.17
N PHE A 12 3.06 -39.86 -21.99
CA PHE A 12 1.93 -38.92 -21.89
C PHE A 12 2.34 -37.58 -22.51
N GLU A 13 2.28 -37.50 -23.83
CA GLU A 13 2.29 -36.23 -24.54
C GLU A 13 0.93 -35.56 -24.31
N PRO A 14 0.87 -34.34 -23.75
CA PRO A 14 -0.37 -33.60 -23.69
C PRO A 14 -0.79 -33.23 -25.12
N ASP A 15 -1.92 -33.77 -25.57
CA ASP A 15 -2.58 -33.42 -26.83
C ASP A 15 -3.00 -31.95 -26.78
N TYR A 16 -2.08 -31.03 -27.10
CA TYR A 16 -2.41 -29.63 -27.40
C TYR A 16 -3.02 -29.56 -28.80
N ASP A 17 -4.20 -30.17 -28.96
CA ASP A 17 -5.16 -29.75 -29.97
C ASP A 17 -5.69 -28.38 -29.52
N ILE A 18 -4.86 -27.35 -29.72
CA ILE A 18 -5.27 -25.96 -29.73
C ILE A 18 -6.24 -25.86 -30.89
N ALA A 19 -7.52 -25.99 -30.57
CA ALA A 19 -8.59 -25.70 -31.50
C ALA A 19 -8.32 -24.30 -32.07
N ASP A 20 -8.24 -24.24 -33.39
CA ASP A 20 -8.27 -23.04 -34.20
C ASP A 20 -9.41 -22.13 -33.70
N VAL A 21 -9.07 -21.16 -32.84
CA VAL A 21 -9.92 -19.99 -32.63
C VAL A 21 -9.69 -19.12 -33.84
N GLU A 22 -10.44 -19.41 -34.91
CA GLU A 22 -10.65 -18.49 -36.02
C GLU A 22 -11.19 -17.19 -35.42
N PHE A 23 -10.30 -16.20 -35.32
CA PHE A 23 -10.61 -14.85 -34.88
C PHE A 23 -11.21 -14.08 -36.07
N ASP A 24 -12.28 -14.61 -36.64
CA ASP A 24 -13.06 -13.98 -37.69
C ASP A 24 -14.27 -13.32 -37.01
N ASP A 25 -14.42 -12.01 -37.24
CA ASP A 25 -15.53 -11.16 -36.81
C ASP A 25 -15.46 -10.52 -35.39
N MET A 26 -14.38 -9.78 -35.12
CA MET A 26 -14.54 -8.56 -34.31
C MET A 26 -14.94 -7.43 -35.26
N PRO A 27 -16.14 -6.81 -35.13
CA PRO A 27 -16.43 -5.61 -35.89
C PRO A 27 -15.42 -4.55 -35.50
N ALA A 28 -14.77 -3.96 -36.50
CA ALA A 28 -13.98 -2.76 -36.34
C ALA A 28 -14.85 -1.73 -35.62
N ALA A 29 -14.56 -1.48 -34.34
CA ALA A 29 -15.10 -0.33 -33.65
C ALA A 29 -14.50 0.88 -34.36
N SER A 30 -15.26 1.41 -35.32
CA SER A 30 -15.04 2.69 -35.96
C SER A 30 -14.78 3.71 -34.86
N GLN A 31 -13.52 4.06 -34.66
CA GLN A 31 -13.13 5.22 -33.88
C GLN A 31 -13.38 6.45 -34.76
N GLU A 32 -14.67 6.78 -34.94
CA GLU A 32 -15.07 8.07 -35.47
C GLU A 32 -14.98 9.13 -34.37
N VAL A 33 -14.34 10.22 -34.76
CA VAL A 33 -14.09 11.45 -34.03
C VAL A 33 -15.40 12.08 -33.55
N GLY A 34 -15.41 12.60 -32.33
CA GLY A 34 -16.29 13.73 -31.99
C GLY A 34 -16.97 13.66 -30.63
N ALA A 35 -16.26 14.11 -29.59
CA ALA A 35 -16.84 15.01 -28.60
C ALA A 35 -15.68 15.58 -27.78
N ASP A 36 -15.44 16.88 -27.93
CA ASP A 36 -14.78 17.71 -26.94
C ASP A 36 -15.36 17.39 -25.55
N VAL A 37 -14.66 16.56 -24.78
CA VAL A 37 -14.85 16.51 -23.34
C VAL A 37 -14.03 17.67 -22.79
N GLU A 38 -14.64 18.85 -22.78
CA GLU A 38 -14.21 19.92 -21.89
C GLU A 38 -14.29 19.36 -20.46
N TYR A 39 -13.13 19.05 -19.89
CA TYR A 39 -13.01 18.86 -18.45
C TYR A 39 -13.29 20.22 -17.80
N GLU A 40 -14.55 20.48 -17.43
CA GLU A 40 -14.82 21.48 -16.42
C GLU A 40 -14.24 20.95 -15.11
N VAL A 41 -13.04 21.42 -14.79
CA VAL A 41 -12.50 21.38 -13.43
C VAL A 41 -13.55 22.05 -12.55
N PRO A 42 -14.11 21.38 -11.52
CA PRO A 42 -14.87 22.08 -10.51
C PRO A 42 -13.91 23.05 -9.83
N ILE A 43 -13.95 24.31 -10.24
CA ILE A 43 -13.36 25.41 -9.48
C ILE A 43 -14.25 25.53 -8.26
N ASP A 44 -13.88 24.84 -7.18
CA ASP A 44 -14.42 25.16 -5.86
C ASP A 44 -14.15 26.65 -5.61
N PRO A 45 -15.17 27.50 -5.43
CA PRO A 45 -15.02 28.94 -5.28
C PRO A 45 -14.55 29.37 -3.89
N ASP A 46 -14.02 28.45 -3.08
CA ASP A 46 -13.62 28.71 -1.68
C ASP A 46 -12.09 28.88 -1.50
N TYR A 47 -11.38 29.14 -2.59
CA TYR A 47 -9.95 29.49 -2.53
C TYR A 47 -9.71 30.96 -2.87
N GLU A 48 -10.38 31.86 -2.14
CA GLU A 48 -9.92 33.24 -2.00
C GLU A 48 -9.68 33.61 -0.53
N ASP A 49 -8.42 34.00 -0.29
CA ASP A 49 -8.06 35.16 0.51
C ASP A 49 -8.26 35.09 2.04
N VAL A 50 -7.25 34.55 2.72
CA VAL A 50 -6.76 35.19 3.94
C VAL A 50 -5.32 35.61 3.73
N VAL A 51 -5.11 36.66 2.92
CA VAL A 51 -4.00 37.58 3.11
C VAL A 51 -4.23 38.28 4.45
N GLN A 52 -3.73 37.69 5.54
CA GLN A 52 -3.38 38.47 6.72
C GLN A 52 -1.88 38.76 6.69
N ALA A 53 -1.60 39.91 6.09
CA ALA A 53 -0.36 40.65 6.28
C ALA A 53 -0.09 40.83 7.78
N ALA A 54 0.98 40.19 8.26
CA ALA A 54 1.72 40.65 9.41
C ALA A 54 3.16 40.91 8.95
N ALA A 55 3.38 42.17 8.61
CA ALA A 55 4.64 42.91 8.50
C ALA A 55 5.95 42.09 8.37
N VAL A 56 6.50 42.11 7.16
CA VAL A 56 7.95 42.22 6.97
C VAL A 56 8.36 43.59 7.54
N GLU A 57 8.84 43.64 8.78
CA GLU A 57 9.73 44.71 9.23
C GLU A 57 11.16 44.18 9.13
N VAL A 58 11.81 44.52 8.02
CA VAL A 58 13.28 44.53 7.95
C VAL A 58 13.73 45.77 8.70
N ALA A 59 14.13 45.58 9.95
CA ALA A 59 14.98 46.50 10.68
C ALA A 59 16.08 45.68 11.37
N ASP A 60 17.16 45.43 10.63
CA ASP A 60 18.47 45.13 11.20
C ASP A 60 19.11 46.48 11.55
N PRO A 61 19.50 46.69 12.82
CA PRO A 61 20.93 46.81 13.04
C PRO A 61 21.38 46.11 14.33
N GLU A 62 22.27 45.12 14.15
CA GLU A 62 23.24 44.63 15.13
C GLU A 62 22.71 43.74 16.27
N TYR A 63 22.44 42.45 15.97
CA TYR A 63 22.55 41.40 17.00
C TYR A 63 23.29 40.16 16.47
N GLU A 64 24.54 40.07 16.92
CA GLU A 64 25.47 38.96 17.06
C GLU A 64 25.07 37.57 16.52
N GLU A 65 25.92 37.11 15.60
CA GLU A 65 26.07 35.73 15.13
C GLU A 65 26.13 34.71 16.29
N VAL A 66 25.10 33.87 16.41
CA VAL A 66 25.26 32.54 17.00
C VAL A 66 24.49 31.53 16.15
N ALA A 67 25.23 30.71 15.41
CA ALA A 67 24.68 29.54 14.73
C ALA A 67 24.18 28.53 15.77
N PRO A 68 22.90 28.10 15.75
CA PRO A 68 22.52 26.86 16.41
C PRO A 68 22.83 25.71 15.43
N VAL A 69 23.99 25.09 15.65
CA VAL A 69 24.32 23.74 15.18
C VAL A 69 23.18 22.80 15.57
N GLY A 70 22.60 22.15 14.55
CA GLY A 70 21.99 20.82 14.57
C GLY A 70 21.22 20.43 15.83
N GLY A 71 19.92 20.73 15.85
CA GLY A 71 19.04 20.27 16.93
C GLY A 71 17.55 20.38 16.60
N ALA A 72 17.16 20.35 15.32
CA ALA A 72 15.75 20.31 14.98
C ALA A 72 15.22 18.88 15.19
N ARG A 73 14.81 18.59 16.43
CA ARG A 73 13.80 17.57 16.71
C ARG A 73 12.63 17.84 15.79
N THR A 74 12.46 16.98 14.79
CA THR A 74 11.26 16.97 13.96
C THR A 74 10.12 16.58 14.89
N GLU A 75 9.37 17.56 15.39
CA GLU A 75 8.07 17.28 15.99
C GLU A 75 7.17 16.77 14.89
N VAL A 76 7.06 15.44 14.80
CA VAL A 76 6.08 14.78 13.96
C VAL A 76 4.71 15.14 14.53
N VAL A 77 4.02 16.06 13.86
CA VAL A 77 2.62 16.36 14.14
C VAL A 77 1.82 15.08 13.83
N LEU A 78 1.56 14.28 14.86
CA LEU A 78 0.67 13.13 14.82
C LEU A 78 -0.75 13.65 14.66
N LEU A 79 -1.19 13.82 13.41
CA LEU A 79 -2.62 13.85 13.11
C LEU A 79 -3.22 12.55 13.67
N ALA A 80 -4.02 12.70 14.73
CA ALA A 80 -4.73 11.61 15.38
C ALA A 80 -5.73 11.00 14.39
N ALA A 81 -5.24 10.08 13.58
CA ALA A 81 -6.05 9.17 12.79
C ALA A 81 -6.94 8.40 13.77
N THR A 82 -8.22 8.27 13.42
CA THR A 82 -9.19 7.38 14.07
C THR A 82 -8.48 6.16 14.61
N ALA A 83 -8.58 5.93 15.93
CA ALA A 83 -7.85 4.91 16.67
C ALA A 83 -7.95 3.55 15.96
N SER A 84 -7.02 3.35 15.04
CA SER A 84 -6.91 2.17 14.23
C SER A 84 -6.05 1.29 15.13
N ASN A 85 -6.69 0.30 15.77
CA ASN A 85 -6.07 -0.55 16.76
C ASN A 85 -4.99 -1.44 16.11
N PHE A 86 -3.87 -0.82 15.75
CA PHE A 86 -2.64 -1.47 15.35
C PHE A 86 -1.78 -1.59 16.61
N ALA A 87 -1.35 -2.80 16.98
CA ALA A 87 -0.37 -2.98 18.06
C ALA A 87 1.00 -2.36 17.75
N PHE A 88 1.37 -2.25 16.46
CA PHE A 88 2.68 -1.72 16.05
C PHE A 88 2.57 -0.43 15.22
N GLU A 89 3.50 0.49 15.47
CA GLU A 89 3.65 1.74 14.73
C GLU A 89 4.65 1.59 13.58
N VAL A 90 4.50 2.40 12.53
CA VAL A 90 5.50 2.50 11.46
C VAL A 90 6.82 2.98 12.07
N GLY A 91 7.93 2.32 11.71
CA GLY A 91 9.26 2.52 12.26
C GLY A 91 9.58 1.64 13.47
N ARG A 92 8.58 0.99 14.09
CA ARG A 92 8.80 0.07 15.20
C ARG A 92 9.56 -1.17 14.73
N PRO A 93 10.67 -1.56 15.38
CA PRO A 93 11.32 -2.83 15.08
C PRO A 93 10.46 -3.98 15.60
N VAL A 94 10.13 -4.92 14.71
CA VAL A 94 9.38 -6.14 15.02
C VAL A 94 10.09 -7.34 14.41
N LEU A 95 9.92 -8.50 15.05
CA LEU A 95 10.49 -9.76 14.62
C LEU A 95 9.38 -10.68 14.10
N PRO A 96 9.37 -11.04 12.81
CA PRO A 96 8.51 -12.09 12.30
C PRO A 96 8.84 -13.43 12.94
N LEU A 97 7.81 -14.21 13.31
CA LEU A 97 7.97 -15.56 13.84
C LEU A 97 8.73 -16.50 12.90
N THR A 98 8.67 -16.25 11.59
CA THR A 98 9.33 -17.04 10.55
C THR A 98 10.78 -16.61 10.30
N GLN A 99 11.23 -15.49 10.87
CA GLN A 99 12.54 -14.90 10.62
C GLN A 99 13.35 -14.77 11.91
N GLN A 100 14.67 -14.57 11.78
CA GLN A 100 15.59 -14.41 12.92
C GLN A 100 16.02 -12.96 13.17
N GLN A 101 15.68 -12.04 12.27
CA GLN A 101 16.11 -10.66 12.32
C GLN A 101 14.92 -9.70 12.48
N ALA A 102 15.11 -8.67 13.29
CA ALA A 102 14.12 -7.61 13.46
C ALA A 102 14.15 -6.64 12.28
N HIS A 103 12.97 -6.29 11.78
CA HIS A 103 12.79 -5.32 10.70
C HIS A 103 11.81 -4.23 11.13
N PRO A 104 12.05 -2.96 10.76
CA PRO A 104 11.10 -1.90 11.05
C PRO A 104 9.84 -2.04 10.20
N VAL A 105 8.68 -1.76 10.80
CA VAL A 105 7.41 -1.65 10.08
C VAL A 105 7.48 -0.46 9.11
N VAL A 106 7.24 -0.66 7.82
CA VAL A 106 7.22 0.42 6.81
C VAL A 106 5.81 0.84 6.43
N TRP A 107 4.83 -0.02 6.65
CA TRP A 107 3.43 0.25 6.34
C TRP A 107 2.51 -0.57 7.22
N ARG A 108 1.29 -0.05 7.45
CA ARG A 108 0.22 -0.72 8.17
C ARG A 108 -1.12 -0.49 7.47
N GLY A 109 -2.00 -1.49 7.50
CA GLY A 109 -3.32 -1.40 6.89
C GLY A 109 -4.25 -2.53 7.31
N HIS A 110 -5.42 -2.61 6.70
CA HIS A 110 -6.40 -3.65 7.01
C HIS A 110 -6.65 -4.53 5.79
N LEU A 111 -6.57 -5.84 5.99
CA LEU A 111 -7.01 -6.82 5.00
C LEU A 111 -8.44 -7.25 5.31
N LYS A 112 -9.27 -7.38 4.28
CA LYS A 112 -10.60 -8.00 4.41
C LYS A 112 -10.46 -9.51 4.29
N GLU A 113 -10.73 -10.23 5.36
CA GLU A 113 -10.68 -11.70 5.39
C GLU A 113 -12.05 -12.28 5.76
N ARG A 114 -12.36 -13.45 5.20
CA ARG A 114 -13.57 -14.21 5.55
C ARG A 114 -13.25 -15.20 6.66
N HIS A 115 -13.97 -15.14 7.77
CA HIS A 115 -13.80 -16.07 8.87
C HIS A 115 -14.20 -17.51 8.43
N PRO A 116 -13.36 -18.53 8.66
CA PRO A 116 -13.55 -19.86 8.07
C PRO A 116 -14.81 -20.57 8.59
N THR A 117 -15.19 -20.35 9.85
CA THR A 117 -16.33 -21.04 10.46
C THR A 117 -17.67 -20.34 10.23
N THR A 118 -17.68 -19.01 10.16
CA THR A 118 -18.91 -18.21 10.16
C THR A 118 -19.20 -17.61 8.79
N GLY A 119 -18.21 -17.59 7.90
CA GLY A 119 -18.32 -16.99 6.58
C GLY A 119 -18.43 -15.46 6.59
N LEU A 120 -18.35 -14.80 7.75
CA LEU A 120 -18.44 -13.34 7.84
C LEU A 120 -17.12 -12.68 7.41
N VAL A 121 -17.20 -11.55 6.73
CA VAL A 121 -16.04 -10.74 6.36
C VAL A 121 -15.69 -9.80 7.50
N HIS A 122 -14.42 -9.79 7.91
CA HIS A 122 -13.88 -8.91 8.93
C HIS A 122 -12.59 -8.25 8.45
N ARG A 123 -12.17 -7.20 9.15
CA ARG A 123 -10.93 -6.47 8.84
C ARG A 123 -9.86 -6.90 9.84
N VAL A 124 -8.73 -7.37 9.33
CA VAL A 124 -7.57 -7.82 10.12
C VAL A 124 -6.43 -6.81 9.94
N PRO A 125 -5.81 -6.31 11.03
CA PRO A 125 -4.65 -5.44 10.92
C PRO A 125 -3.47 -6.22 10.35
N VAL A 126 -2.79 -5.62 9.38
CA VAL A 126 -1.61 -6.19 8.74
C VAL A 126 -0.49 -5.15 8.64
N TYR A 127 0.74 -5.63 8.61
CA TYR A 127 1.96 -4.86 8.66
C TYR A 127 2.90 -5.29 7.53
N ARG A 128 3.60 -4.35 6.93
CA ARG A 128 4.69 -4.63 5.99
C ARG A 128 6.01 -4.18 6.60
N LEU A 129 7.06 -4.97 6.42
CA LEU A 129 8.36 -4.72 7.01
C LEU A 129 9.39 -4.24 5.98
N ALA A 130 10.50 -3.66 6.47
CA ALA A 130 11.67 -3.33 5.66
C ALA A 130 12.63 -4.54 5.51
N ASP A 131 12.08 -5.72 5.20
CA ASP A 131 12.85 -6.94 4.94
C ASP A 131 13.13 -7.16 3.44
N GLY A 132 12.59 -6.28 2.59
CA GLY A 132 12.72 -6.37 1.13
C GLY A 132 11.65 -7.24 0.47
N TYR A 133 10.78 -7.87 1.26
CA TYR A 133 9.66 -8.65 0.76
C TYR A 133 8.41 -7.78 0.57
N TRP A 134 7.48 -8.27 -0.24
CA TRP A 134 6.18 -7.63 -0.49
C TRP A 134 5.07 -8.22 0.38
N ASP A 135 5.41 -9.15 1.27
CA ASP A 135 4.46 -9.83 2.13
C ASP A 135 3.96 -8.91 3.25
N CYS A 136 2.72 -9.18 3.65
CA CYS A 136 2.08 -8.56 4.79
C CYS A 136 1.98 -9.58 5.91
N TYR A 137 2.39 -9.18 7.10
CA TYR A 137 2.34 -9.97 8.32
C TYR A 137 1.14 -9.56 9.16
N ARG A 138 0.48 -10.53 9.79
CA ARG A 138 -0.55 -10.27 10.78
C ARG A 138 0.09 -9.93 12.12
N GLU A 139 -0.73 -9.42 13.03
CA GLU A 139 -0.28 -9.06 14.37
C GLU A 139 0.25 -10.28 15.15
N GLU A 140 -0.44 -11.41 15.05
CA GLU A 140 -0.07 -12.66 15.71
C GLU A 140 1.24 -13.28 15.19
N GLU A 141 1.71 -12.84 14.02
CA GLU A 141 2.95 -13.31 13.39
C GLU A 141 4.17 -12.47 13.77
N LEU A 142 3.96 -11.40 14.53
CA LEU A 142 4.98 -10.42 14.88
C LEU A 142 5.17 -10.36 16.40
N GLN A 143 6.42 -10.18 16.80
CA GLN A 143 6.79 -9.91 18.18
C GLN A 143 7.60 -8.61 18.27
N VAL A 144 7.56 -7.98 19.43
CA VAL A 144 8.48 -6.86 19.72
C VAL A 144 9.90 -7.43 19.75
N ALA A 145 10.81 -6.80 19.00
CA ALA A 145 12.23 -7.15 18.97
C ALA A 145 12.97 -6.77 20.27
#